data_AF-A0A7S4JRM3-F1
#
_entry.id   AF-A0A7S4JRM3-F1
#
_cell.length_a   1.000
_cell.length_b   1.000
_cell.length_c   1.000
_cell.angle_alpha   90.00
_cell.angle_beta   90.00
_cell.angle_gamma   90.00
#
_symmetry.space_group_name_H-M   'P 1'
#
loop_
_entity.id
_entity.type
_entity.pdbx_description
1 polymer ?
#
loop_
_entity_poly.entity_id
_entity_poly.type
_entity_poly.pdbx_seq_one_letter_code
_entity_poly.pdbx_strand_id
1 'polypeptide(L)'
;VVPTFIFCHSFFEPQTRMICGILIKNELNQHELQTFPHADLVKQALLQALCFPLSSPHQSILFTIVGMLTTQSPWPQAIEAIYKSAQTSVGRNDQTIIHAIRTLGEVIGGGAEYHNNFLRDVTELLIEKMNDPKIEVRTQAIDIMSDVI
;
A
#
# COMPACT_ATOMS: atom_id res chain seq x y z
N VAL A 1 -12.15 5.64 -12.97
CA VAL A 1 -11.70 5.67 -11.55
C VAL A 1 -10.20 5.49 -11.44
N VAL A 2 -9.61 4.31 -11.63
CA VAL A 2 -8.13 4.15 -11.54
C VAL A 2 -7.36 4.68 -12.76
N PRO A 3 -7.84 4.54 -14.00
CA PRO A 3 -7.28 5.31 -15.12
C PRO A 3 -7.39 6.82 -14.89
N THR A 4 -8.44 7.27 -14.19
CA THR A 4 -8.58 8.67 -13.76
C THR A 4 -7.55 9.04 -12.69
N PHE A 5 -7.23 8.17 -11.72
CA PHE A 5 -6.17 8.40 -10.74
C PHE A 5 -4.79 8.55 -11.39
N ILE A 6 -4.44 7.64 -12.31
CA ILE A 6 -3.17 7.66 -13.05
C ILE A 6 -3.13 8.86 -14.01
N PHE A 7 -4.21 9.12 -14.75
CA PHE A 7 -4.32 10.29 -15.63
C PHE A 7 -4.26 11.61 -14.86
N CYS A 8 -4.92 11.68 -13.69
CA CYS A 8 -4.88 12.85 -12.82
C CYS A 8 -3.44 13.19 -12.43
N HIS A 9 -2.59 12.17 -12.25
CA HIS A 9 -1.18 12.36 -11.92
C HIS A 9 -0.41 13.21 -12.93
N SER A 10 -0.70 13.06 -14.23
CA SER A 10 0.05 13.68 -15.33
C SER A 10 -0.40 15.10 -15.70
N PHE A 11 -1.62 15.51 -15.32
CA PHE A 11 -2.24 16.74 -15.86
C PHE A 11 -2.78 17.71 -14.81
N PHE A 12 -2.95 17.29 -13.56
CA PHE A 12 -3.60 18.11 -12.55
C PHE A 12 -2.67 18.53 -11.42
N GLU A 13 -3.00 19.63 -10.77
CA GLU A 13 -2.27 20.14 -9.62
C GLU A 13 -2.22 19.12 -8.48
N PRO A 14 -1.16 19.12 -7.63
CA PRO A 14 -1.03 18.20 -6.50
C PRO A 14 -2.28 18.08 -5.61
N GLN A 15 -2.99 19.19 -5.35
CA GLN A 15 -4.18 19.21 -4.50
C GLN A 15 -5.37 18.48 -5.15
N THR A 16 -5.61 18.71 -6.44
CA THR A 16 -6.66 18.02 -7.20
C THR A 16 -6.41 16.52 -7.24
N ARG A 17 -5.15 16.11 -7.45
CA ARG A 17 -4.75 14.70 -7.45
C ARG A 17 -4.99 14.03 -6.09
N MET A 18 -4.74 14.75 -4.99
CA MET A 18 -5.00 14.27 -3.63
C MET A 18 -6.50 14.09 -3.38
N ILE A 19 -7.33 15.07 -3.76
CA ILE A 19 -8.80 15.00 -3.67
C ILE A 19 -9.33 13.82 -4.49
N CYS A 20 -8.86 13.63 -5.72
CA CYS A 20 -9.24 12.49 -6.54
C CYS A 20 -8.89 11.16 -5.86
N GLY A 21 -7.68 11.04 -5.29
CA GLY A 21 -7.29 9.84 -4.54
C GLY A 21 -8.20 9.55 -3.34
N ILE A 22 -8.59 10.58 -2.59
CA ILE A 22 -9.51 10.45 -1.45
C ILE A 22 -10.90 10.01 -1.91
N LEU A 23 -11.44 10.62 -2.97
CA LEU A 23 -12.75 10.26 -3.51
C LEU A 23 -12.76 8.80 -3.99
N ILE A 24 -11.70 8.37 -4.67
CA ILE A 24 -11.56 6.98 -5.12
C ILE A 24 -11.49 6.01 -3.94
N LYS A 25 -10.71 6.34 -2.91
CA LYS A 25 -10.66 5.56 -1.68
C LYS A 25 -12.06 5.40 -1.08
N ASN A 26 -12.81 6.50 -0.98
CA ASN A 26 -14.16 6.48 -0.40
C ASN A 26 -15.12 5.63 -1.24
N GLU A 27 -15.09 5.79 -2.56
CA GLU A 27 -15.92 5.02 -3.49
C GLU A 27 -15.66 3.52 -3.36
N LEU A 28 -14.38 3.12 -3.36
CA LEU A 28 -13.95 1.72 -3.22
C LEU A 28 -14.19 1.14 -1.82
N ASN A 29 -14.35 2.00 -0.81
CA ASN A 29 -14.72 1.56 0.54
C ASN A 29 -16.22 1.35 0.70
N GLN A 30 -17.04 2.14 -0.01
CA GLN A 30 -18.50 2.06 0.01
C GLN A 30 -19.04 0.94 -0.87
N HIS A 31 -18.30 0.59 -1.92
CA HIS A 31 -18.69 -0.43 -2.89
C HIS A 31 -17.63 -1.51 -2.99
N GLU A 32 -18.03 -2.78 -2.85
CA GLU A 32 -17.12 -3.90 -3.07
C GLU A 32 -16.54 -3.83 -4.49
N LEU A 33 -15.21 -3.84 -4.62
CA LEU A 33 -14.54 -3.71 -5.91
C LEU A 33 -15.03 -4.74 -6.95
N GLN A 34 -15.47 -5.92 -6.50
CA GLN A 34 -15.98 -6.99 -7.36
C GLN A 34 -17.27 -6.60 -8.10
N THR A 35 -18.02 -5.61 -7.60
CA THR A 35 -19.25 -5.11 -8.21
C THR A 35 -18.98 -4.15 -9.38
N PHE A 36 -17.74 -3.67 -9.53
CA PHE A 36 -17.38 -2.74 -10.60
C PHE A 36 -17.17 -3.48 -11.92
N PRO A 37 -17.64 -2.91 -13.05
CA PRO A 37 -17.23 -3.39 -14.36
C PRO A 37 -15.71 -3.24 -14.49
N HIS A 38 -15.04 -4.30 -14.92
CA HIS A 38 -13.58 -4.34 -15.10
C HIS A 38 -12.76 -4.21 -13.80
N ALA A 39 -13.24 -4.78 -12.70
CA ALA A 39 -12.51 -4.88 -11.43
C ALA A 39 -11.04 -5.35 -11.58
N ASP A 40 -10.78 -6.31 -12.48
CA ASP A 40 -9.42 -6.81 -12.74
C ASP A 40 -8.50 -5.77 -13.39
N LEU A 41 -9.03 -4.95 -14.32
CA LEU A 41 -8.27 -3.85 -14.91
C LEU A 41 -7.94 -2.78 -13.86
N VAL A 42 -8.89 -2.52 -12.95
CA VAL A 42 -8.68 -1.62 -11.81
C VAL A 42 -7.57 -2.15 -10.91
N LYS A 43 -7.60 -3.44 -10.57
CA LYS A 43 -6.55 -4.10 -9.79
C LYS A 43 -5.18 -3.97 -10.47
N GLN A 44 -5.07 -4.29 -11.75
CA GLN A 44 -3.82 -4.18 -12.50
C GLN A 44 -3.28 -2.76 -12.54
N ALA A 45 -4.14 -1.77 -12.76
CA ALA A 45 -3.73 -0.37 -12.81
C ALA A 45 -3.23 0.13 -11.45
N LEU A 46 -3.83 -0.29 -10.33
CA LEU A 46 -3.34 0.03 -8.98
C LEU A 46 -1.96 -0.60 -8.70
N LEU A 47 -1.74 -1.85 -9.11
CA LEU A 47 -0.44 -2.51 -8.97
C LEU A 47 0.65 -1.80 -9.77
N GLN A 48 0.34 -1.41 -11.00
CA GLN A 48 1.26 -0.62 -11.82
C GLN A 48 1.57 0.72 -11.15
N ALA A 49 0.55 1.41 -10.61
CA ALA A 49 0.69 2.68 -9.91
C ALA A 49 1.68 2.63 -8.74
N LEU A 50 1.78 1.50 -8.01
CA LEU A 50 2.73 1.35 -6.89
C LEU A 50 4.19 1.42 -7.33
N CYS A 51 4.47 1.12 -8.61
CA CYS A 51 5.81 1.18 -9.18
C CYS A 51 6.18 2.57 -9.73
N PHE A 52 5.24 3.52 -9.83
CA PHE A 52 5.53 4.86 -10.34
C PHE A 52 6.11 5.77 -9.24
N PRO A 53 7.04 6.69 -9.60
CA PRO A 53 7.55 7.69 -8.68
C PRO A 53 6.49 8.78 -8.41
N LEU A 54 5.57 8.50 -7.49
CA LEU A 54 4.55 9.44 -7.04
C LEU A 54 5.10 10.36 -5.94
N SER A 55 4.47 11.53 -5.74
CA SER A 55 4.76 12.33 -4.56
C SER A 55 4.24 11.62 -3.29
N SER A 56 4.89 11.86 -2.15
CA SER A 56 4.60 11.15 -0.88
C SER A 56 3.10 11.12 -0.52
N PRO A 57 2.32 12.22 -0.58
CA PRO A 57 0.89 12.17 -0.28
C PRO A 57 0.09 11.22 -1.20
N HIS A 58 0.42 11.17 -2.49
CA HIS A 58 -0.24 10.29 -3.45
C HIS A 58 0.15 8.84 -3.25
N GLN A 59 1.42 8.62 -2.93
CA GLN A 59 1.92 7.29 -2.60
C GLN A 59 1.21 6.76 -1.36
N SER A 60 1.10 7.55 -0.30
CA SER A 60 0.33 7.20 0.91
C SER A 60 -1.11 6.80 0.60
N ILE A 61 -1.84 7.61 -0.18
CA ILE A 61 -3.22 7.30 -0.57
C ILE A 61 -3.29 6.00 -1.37
N LEU A 62 -2.38 5.81 -2.33
CA LEU A 62 -2.36 4.61 -3.16
C LEU A 62 -2.11 3.35 -2.34
N PHE A 63 -1.11 3.37 -1.44
CA PHE A 63 -0.83 2.27 -0.53
C PHE A 63 -2.04 1.97 0.37
N THR A 64 -2.72 3.00 0.89
CA THR A 64 -3.96 2.81 1.65
C THR A 64 -5.09 2.19 0.83
N ILE A 65 -5.30 2.61 -0.42
CA ILE A 65 -6.33 2.01 -1.30
C ILE A 65 -6.01 0.52 -1.52
N VAL A 66 -4.76 0.21 -1.86
CA VAL A 66 -4.35 -1.18 -2.12
C VAL A 66 -4.47 -2.03 -0.86
N GLY A 67 -4.01 -1.51 0.29
CA GLY A 67 -4.15 -2.17 1.59
C GLY A 67 -5.59 -2.49 1.94
N MET A 68 -6.46 -1.48 1.90
CA MET A 68 -7.90 -1.63 2.17
C MET A 68 -8.54 -2.71 1.29
N LEU A 69 -8.31 -2.67 -0.01
CA LEU A 69 -8.84 -3.68 -0.95
C LEU A 69 -8.31 -5.08 -0.65
N THR A 70 -7.04 -5.17 -0.26
CA THR A 70 -6.37 -6.43 0.08
C THR A 70 -6.95 -7.02 1.37
N THR A 71 -7.26 -6.18 2.36
CA THR A 71 -7.94 -6.60 3.60
C THR A 71 -9.37 -7.08 3.35
N GLN A 72 -10.12 -6.39 2.48
CA GLN A 72 -11.51 -6.77 2.15
C GLN A 72 -11.58 -8.08 1.35
N SER A 73 -10.61 -8.34 0.49
CA SER A 73 -10.59 -9.52 -0.37
C SER A 73 -9.14 -9.94 -0.62
N PRO A 74 -8.74 -11.19 -0.31
CA PRO A 74 -7.37 -11.65 -0.46
C PRO A 74 -6.81 -11.33 -1.86
N TRP A 75 -5.71 -10.57 -1.88
CA TRP A 75 -5.09 -10.11 -3.12
C TRP A 75 -3.57 -10.34 -3.10
N PRO A 76 -3.11 -11.58 -3.39
CA PRO A 76 -1.71 -11.96 -3.23
C PRO A 76 -0.72 -11.09 -4.02
N GLN A 77 -1.07 -10.65 -5.23
CA GLN A 77 -0.20 -9.81 -6.05
C GLN A 77 0.02 -8.42 -5.42
N ALA A 78 -0.99 -7.87 -4.74
CA ALA A 78 -0.86 -6.60 -4.02
C ALA A 78 0.08 -6.74 -2.83
N ILE A 79 -0.07 -7.82 -2.06
CA ILE A 79 0.79 -8.11 -0.92
C ILE A 79 2.24 -8.24 -1.35
N GLU A 80 2.50 -9.01 -2.42
CA GLU A 80 3.85 -9.17 -2.96
C GLU A 80 4.44 -7.82 -3.41
N ALA A 81 3.64 -6.97 -4.06
CA ALA A 81 4.08 -5.65 -4.50
C ALA A 81 4.38 -4.71 -3.32
N ILE A 82 3.56 -4.74 -2.27
CA ILE A 82 3.75 -3.97 -1.03
C ILE A 82 5.02 -4.48 -0.31
N TYR A 83 5.15 -5.80 -0.15
CA TYR A 83 6.31 -6.43 0.50
C TYR A 83 7.63 -6.07 -0.20
N LYS A 84 7.70 -6.19 -1.53
CA LYS A 84 8.87 -5.75 -2.32
C LYS A 84 9.17 -4.27 -2.13
N SER A 85 8.14 -3.44 -1.97
CA SER A 85 8.30 -2.01 -1.74
C SER A 85 8.86 -1.69 -0.35
N ALA A 86 8.55 -2.50 0.65
CA ALA A 86 9.11 -2.41 1.99
C ALA A 86 10.56 -2.96 2.06
N GLN A 87 10.90 -4.01 1.31
CA GLN A 87 12.25 -4.62 1.36
C GLN A 87 13.37 -3.70 0.86
N THR A 88 13.12 -2.90 -0.17
CA THR A 88 14.19 -2.25 -0.96
C THR A 88 14.87 -1.11 -0.19
N SER A 89 16.02 -1.39 0.44
CA SER A 89 16.77 -0.47 1.31
C SER A 89 17.80 0.42 0.58
N VAL A 90 18.14 0.12 -0.69
CA VAL A 90 19.16 0.85 -1.44
C VAL A 90 18.55 1.50 -2.69
N GLY A 91 18.48 2.83 -2.72
CA GLY A 91 18.08 3.62 -3.88
C GLY A 91 16.58 3.94 -4.03
N ARG A 92 15.70 3.49 -3.11
CA ARG A 92 14.29 3.91 -3.06
C ARG A 92 14.04 5.01 -2.03
N ASN A 93 12.93 5.71 -2.22
CA ASN A 93 12.43 6.76 -1.32
C ASN A 93 11.94 6.16 0.00
N ASP A 94 12.43 6.69 1.13
CA ASP A 94 12.10 6.22 2.49
C ASP A 94 10.61 6.25 2.78
N GLN A 95 9.90 7.23 2.21
CA GLN A 95 8.45 7.32 2.33
C GLN A 95 7.76 6.10 1.70
N THR A 96 8.29 5.55 0.62
CA THR A 96 7.75 4.32 0.02
C THR A 96 7.88 3.14 0.97
N ILE A 97 9.02 3.01 1.64
CA ILE A 97 9.27 1.94 2.61
C ILE A 97 8.31 2.09 3.80
N ILE A 98 8.20 3.29 4.36
CA ILE A 98 7.31 3.62 5.49
C ILE A 98 5.85 3.32 5.13
N HIS A 99 5.36 3.78 3.98
CA HIS A 99 4.00 3.51 3.53
C HIS A 99 3.75 2.02 3.31
N ALA A 100 4.72 1.30 2.73
CA ALA A 100 4.60 -0.13 2.52
C ALA A 100 4.55 -0.92 3.85
N ILE A 101 5.43 -0.60 4.81
CA ILE A 101 5.44 -1.21 6.15
C ILE A 101 4.09 -0.98 6.84
N ARG A 102 3.59 0.26 6.85
CA ARG A 102 2.28 0.57 7.44
C ARG A 102 1.16 -0.25 6.81
N THR A 103 1.14 -0.32 5.49
CA THR A 103 0.11 -1.08 4.76
C THR A 103 0.19 -2.58 5.03
N LEU A 104 1.38 -3.17 5.19
CA LEU A 104 1.49 -4.58 5.62
C LEU A 104 0.89 -4.80 7.00
N GLY A 105 1.12 -3.89 7.94
CA GLY A 105 0.49 -3.91 9.27
C GLY A 105 -1.04 -3.86 9.20
N GLU A 106 -1.59 -2.93 8.41
CA GLU A 106 -3.04 -2.81 8.18
C GLU A 106 -3.65 -4.10 7.58
N VAL A 107 -2.92 -4.75 6.65
CA VAL A 107 -3.36 -5.99 6.01
C VAL A 107 -3.34 -7.16 7.00
N ILE A 108 -2.35 -7.24 7.89
CA ILE A 108 -2.27 -8.27 8.95
C ILE A 108 -3.37 -8.06 10.00
N GLY A 109 -3.47 -6.85 10.55
CA GLY A 109 -4.47 -6.52 11.59
C GLY A 109 -5.91 -6.61 11.10
N GLY A 110 -6.12 -6.49 9.78
CA GLY A 110 -7.41 -6.65 9.14
C GLY A 110 -7.93 -8.09 9.06
N GLY A 111 -7.17 -9.07 9.55
CA GLY A 111 -7.63 -10.46 9.66
C GLY A 111 -7.78 -11.19 8.33
N ALA A 112 -7.16 -10.70 7.27
CA ALA A 112 -7.24 -11.38 5.99
C ALA A 112 -6.49 -12.73 6.07
N GLU A 113 -7.20 -13.79 5.66
CA GLU A 113 -6.75 -15.17 5.76
C GLU A 113 -5.62 -15.45 4.76
N TYR A 114 -4.39 -15.17 5.17
CA TYR A 114 -3.20 -15.49 4.40
C TYR A 114 -2.54 -16.76 4.88
N HIS A 115 -1.76 -17.40 3.99
CA HIS A 115 -0.97 -18.57 4.34
C HIS A 115 -0.06 -18.25 5.54
N ASN A 116 0.08 -19.21 6.49
CA ASN A 116 0.89 -19.07 7.70
C ASN A 116 2.31 -18.50 7.48
N ASN A 117 2.86 -18.67 6.27
CA ASN A 117 4.17 -18.12 5.90
C ASN A 117 4.16 -16.59 5.77
N PHE A 118 3.05 -15.96 5.37
CA PHE A 118 2.99 -14.51 5.15
C PHE A 118 3.23 -13.71 6.44
N LEU A 119 2.57 -14.08 7.54
CA LEU A 119 2.76 -13.40 8.82
C LEU A 119 4.23 -13.48 9.24
N ARG A 120 4.82 -14.67 9.13
CA ARG A 120 6.23 -14.89 9.43
C ARG A 120 7.14 -14.02 8.55
N ASP A 121 6.93 -14.00 7.24
CA ASP A 121 7.75 -13.25 6.29
C ASP A 121 7.68 -11.73 6.57
N VAL A 122 6.51 -11.22 6.95
CA VAL A 122 6.35 -9.81 7.34
C VAL A 122 7.00 -9.54 8.70
N THR A 123 6.88 -10.44 9.67
CA THR A 123 7.59 -10.30 10.96
C THR A 123 9.10 -10.27 10.78
N GLU A 124 9.67 -11.16 9.96
CA GLU A 124 11.10 -11.17 9.63
C GLU A 124 11.53 -9.85 8.95
N LEU A 125 10.71 -9.33 8.03
CA LEU A 125 10.92 -8.02 7.41
C LEU A 125 10.88 -6.87 8.44
N LEU A 126 9.91 -6.85 9.36
CA LEU A 126 9.80 -5.81 10.37
C LEU A 126 11.04 -5.79 11.27
N ILE A 127 11.52 -6.97 11.71
CA ILE A 127 12.76 -7.11 12.50
C ILE A 127 13.96 -6.56 11.72
N GLU A 128 14.06 -6.84 10.42
CA GLU A 128 15.09 -6.25 9.57
C GLU A 128 15.00 -4.71 9.58
N LYS A 129 13.79 -4.15 9.39
CA LYS A 129 13.57 -2.70 9.31
C LYS A 129 13.67 -1.98 10.65
N MET A 130 13.51 -2.67 11.77
CA MET A 130 13.85 -2.15 13.10
C MET A 130 15.35 -1.86 13.27
N ASN A 131 16.20 -2.40 12.40
CA ASN A 131 17.64 -2.13 12.37
C ASN A 131 18.04 -1.19 11.21
N ASP A 132 17.08 -0.58 10.52
CA ASP A 132 17.35 0.34 9.41
C ASP A 132 18.14 1.58 9.91
N PRO A 133 19.17 2.03 9.18
CA PRO A 133 19.94 3.22 9.56
C PRO A 133 19.06 4.47 9.70
N LYS A 134 17.92 4.53 9.01
CA LYS A 134 17.01 5.68 9.02
C LYS A 134 16.01 5.56 10.17
N ILE A 135 15.92 6.62 10.97
CA ILE A 135 15.13 6.61 12.20
C ILE A 135 13.63 6.47 11.90
N GLU A 136 13.14 7.12 10.85
CA GLU A 136 11.72 7.12 10.48
C GLU A 136 11.23 5.72 10.05
N VAL A 137 12.06 5.00 9.27
CA VAL A 137 11.78 3.61 8.86
C VAL A 137 11.76 2.70 10.09
N ARG A 138 12.75 2.86 10.97
CA ARG A 138 12.85 2.09 12.22
C ARG A 138 11.66 2.33 13.14
N THR A 139 11.31 3.58 13.39
CA THR A 139 10.14 3.93 14.22
C THR A 139 8.88 3.30 13.64
N GLN A 140 8.64 3.42 12.33
CA GLN A 140 7.48 2.81 11.70
C GLN A 140 7.47 1.27 11.83
N ALA A 141 8.63 0.63 11.70
CA ALA A 141 8.73 -0.83 11.85
C ALA A 141 8.47 -1.29 13.29
N ILE A 142 8.97 -0.54 14.28
CA ILE A 142 8.70 -0.80 15.71
C ILE A 142 7.21 -0.66 16.01
N ASP A 143 6.59 0.44 15.56
CA ASP A 143 5.18 0.72 15.79
C ASP A 143 4.29 -0.41 15.25
N ILE A 144 4.53 -0.84 14.01
CA ILE A 144 3.75 -1.94 13.42
C ILE A 144 4.04 -3.29 14.09
N MET A 145 5.29 -3.55 14.51
CA MET A 145 5.61 -4.77 15.25
C MET A 145 4.88 -4.83 16.59
N SER A 146 4.72 -3.69 17.28
CA SER A 146 3.93 -3.59 18.52
C SER A 146 2.44 -3.86 18.31
N ASP A 147 1.87 -3.49 17.16
CA ASP A 147 0.47 -3.77 16.84
C ASP A 147 0.22 -5.25 16.45
N VAL A 148 1.26 -5.94 15.96
CA VAL A 148 1.17 -7.34 15.51
C VAL A 148 1.33 -8.35 16.66
N ILE A 149 2.06 -8.00 17.73
CA ILE A 149 2.28 -8.83 18.93
C ILE A 149 1.10 -8.72 19.89
#